data_AF-A0A7V3WKG2-F1
#
_entry.id   AF-A0A7V3WKG2-F1
#
_cell.length_a   1.000
_cell.length_b   1.000
_cell.length_c   1.000
_cell.angle_alpha   90.00
_cell.angle_beta   90.00
_cell.angle_gamma   90.00
#
_symmetry.space_group_name_H-M   'P 1'
#
loop_
_entity.id
_entity.type
_entity.pdbx_description
1 polymer ?
#
loop_
_entity_poly.entity_id
_entity_poly.type
_entity_poly.pdbx_seq_one_letter_code
_entity_poly.pdbx_strand_id
1 'polypeptide(L)'
;MGLVLIIAGVVFGLTALELIHGVNVLYVIAGCFIAAYVVFGRNLGFLIPGCILGAIALFSTIDSYFDVDGAVLLIMLGLAFLAVFLIHTIKAKEGGWGERYWPLFPAACFLVIGGVITAVHNNIFDFNLKYLNLITPAVLIAAGIIVLLSGKRIKK
;
A
#
# COMPACT_ATOMS: atom_id res chain seq x y z
N MET A 1 20.95 9.06 4.74
CA MET A 1 20.37 9.42 3.43
C MET A 1 21.30 9.08 2.26
N GLY A 2 22.57 9.53 2.26
CA GLY A 2 23.50 9.27 1.14
C GLY A 2 23.76 7.78 0.82
N LEU A 3 23.91 6.93 1.84
CA LEU A 3 24.18 5.49 1.62
C LEU A 3 23.02 4.76 0.92
N VAL A 4 21.78 5.20 1.14
CA VAL A 4 20.58 4.59 0.55
C VAL A 4 20.51 4.92 -0.95
N LEU A 5 20.86 6.14 -1.31
CA LEU A 5 21.00 6.58 -2.70
C LEU A 5 22.15 5.86 -3.41
N ILE A 6 23.25 5.59 -2.70
CA ILE A 6 24.37 4.81 -3.25
C ILE A 6 23.93 3.36 -3.52
N ILE A 7 23.27 2.70 -2.56
CA ILE A 7 22.78 1.32 -2.74
C ILE A 7 21.72 1.26 -3.85
N ALA A 8 20.77 2.19 -3.86
CA ALA A 8 19.76 2.29 -4.92
C ALA A 8 20.40 2.52 -6.30
N GLY A 9 21.40 3.41 -6.39
CA GLY A 9 22.15 3.68 -7.62
C GLY A 9 22.95 2.46 -8.11
N VAL A 10 23.56 1.70 -7.21
CA VAL A 10 24.27 0.46 -7.54
C VAL A 10 23.30 -0.61 -8.06
N VAL A 11 22.13 -0.77 -7.43
CA VAL A 11 21.10 -1.71 -7.91
C VAL A 11 20.57 -1.29 -9.28
N PHE A 12 20.29 0.00 -9.49
CA PHE A 12 19.89 0.52 -10.80
C PHE A 12 20.97 0.31 -11.87
N GLY A 13 22.24 0.53 -11.53
CA GLY A 13 23.37 0.29 -12.43
C GLY A 13 23.54 -1.18 -12.80
N LEU A 14 23.39 -2.10 -11.84
CA LEU A 14 23.43 -3.55 -12.08
C LEU A 14 22.26 -4.03 -12.93
N THR A 15 21.11 -3.39 -12.80
CA THR A 15 19.92 -3.67 -13.61
C THR A 15 20.09 -3.21 -15.06
N ALA A 16 20.68 -2.02 -15.26
CA ALA A 16 20.94 -1.46 -16.59
C ALA A 16 21.98 -2.25 -17.40
N LEU A 17 22.81 -3.05 -16.72
CA LEU A 17 23.81 -3.91 -17.35
C LEU A 17 23.26 -5.27 -17.82
N GLU A 18 21.94 -5.49 -17.74
CA GLU A 18 21.25 -6.75 -18.13
C GLU A 18 21.80 -8.04 -17.49
N LEU A 19 22.65 -7.92 -16.47
CA LEU A 19 23.25 -9.03 -15.71
C LEU A 19 22.21 -9.85 -14.93
N ILE A 20 21.01 -9.31 -14.79
CA ILE A 20 19.88 -9.90 -14.07
C ILE A 20 18.77 -10.19 -15.09
N HIS A 21 19.05 -11.06 -16.06
CA HIS A 21 18.01 -11.56 -16.96
C HIS A 21 17.05 -12.46 -16.17
N GLY A 22 15.79 -12.03 -16.02
CA GLY A 22 14.69 -12.86 -15.49
C GLY A 22 14.32 -12.68 -14.01
N VAL A 23 15.10 -11.93 -13.20
CA VAL A 23 14.66 -11.57 -11.84
C VAL A 23 14.01 -10.19 -11.88
N ASN A 24 12.75 -10.11 -11.44
CA ASN A 24 12.03 -8.85 -11.38
C ASN A 24 12.76 -7.88 -10.44
N VAL A 25 13.24 -6.77 -11.00
CA VAL A 25 14.06 -5.74 -10.34
C VAL A 25 13.43 -5.25 -9.03
N LEU A 26 12.11 -5.21 -8.98
CA LEU A 26 11.38 -4.84 -7.76
C LEU A 26 11.67 -5.78 -6.59
N TYR A 27 11.87 -7.09 -6.82
CA TYR A 27 12.24 -8.03 -5.75
C TYR A 27 13.62 -7.73 -5.20
N VAL A 28 14.57 -7.39 -6.07
CA VAL A 28 15.94 -7.04 -5.65
C VAL A 28 15.91 -5.77 -4.81
N ILE A 29 15.21 -4.74 -5.27
CA ILE A 29 15.07 -3.48 -4.53
C ILE A 29 14.35 -3.71 -3.20
N ALA A 30 13.24 -4.44 -3.19
CA ALA A 30 12.51 -4.79 -1.98
C ALA A 30 13.41 -5.54 -0.98
N GLY A 31 14.17 -6.52 -1.46
CA GLY A 31 15.16 -7.26 -0.68
C GLY A 31 16.25 -6.35 -0.09
N CYS A 32 16.78 -5.41 -0.87
CA CYS A 32 17.76 -4.43 -0.39
C CYS A 32 17.19 -3.55 0.74
N PHE A 33 15.95 -3.09 0.61
CA PHE A 33 15.28 -2.30 1.65
C PHE A 33 15.03 -3.12 2.93
N ILE A 34 14.60 -4.37 2.81
CA ILE A 34 14.41 -5.26 3.97
C ILE A 34 15.77 -5.61 4.62
N ALA A 35 16.80 -5.87 3.82
CA ALA A 35 18.15 -6.10 4.34
C ALA A 35 18.69 -4.84 5.06
N ALA A 36 18.49 -3.66 4.48
CA ALA A 36 18.84 -2.39 5.10
C ALA A 36 18.08 -2.16 6.42
N TYR A 37 16.82 -2.57 6.52
CA TYR A 37 16.09 -2.54 7.78
C TYR A 37 16.79 -3.36 8.88
N VAL A 38 17.29 -4.56 8.57
CA VAL A 38 17.97 -5.40 9.55
C VAL A 38 19.35 -4.83 9.91
N VAL A 39 20.13 -4.36 8.93
CA VAL A 39 21.50 -3.87 9.14
C VAL A 39 21.54 -2.50 9.81
N PHE A 40 20.66 -1.56 9.43
CA PHE A 40 20.69 -0.18 9.92
C PHE A 40 19.76 0.07 11.11
N GLY A 41 19.60 -0.92 12.00
CA GLY A 41 18.96 -0.70 13.30
C GLY A 41 17.43 -0.63 13.27
N ARG A 42 16.77 -1.39 12.37
CA ARG A 42 15.30 -1.56 12.33
C ARG A 42 14.54 -0.26 12.09
N ASN A 43 15.08 0.60 11.23
CA ASN A 43 14.44 1.85 10.85
C ASN A 43 13.21 1.65 9.96
N LEU A 44 12.04 2.15 10.39
CA LEU A 44 10.77 2.05 9.65
C LEU A 44 10.85 2.60 8.22
N GLY A 45 11.68 3.62 7.98
CA GLY A 45 11.91 4.19 6.66
C GLY A 45 12.46 3.21 5.62
N PHE A 46 13.01 2.07 6.04
CA PHE A 46 13.43 0.99 5.13
C PHE A 46 12.42 -0.14 5.02
N LEU A 47 11.70 -0.44 6.11
CA LEU A 47 10.75 -1.54 6.13
C LEU A 47 9.52 -1.23 5.25
N ILE A 48 8.99 -0.01 5.33
CA ILE A 48 7.76 0.36 4.60
C ILE A 48 7.98 0.25 3.08
N PRO A 49 9.00 0.90 2.48
CA PRO A 49 9.23 0.77 1.04
C PRO A 49 9.56 -0.67 0.65
N GLY A 50 10.30 -1.41 1.48
CA GLY A 50 10.63 -2.82 1.23
C GLY A 50 9.39 -3.72 1.15
N CYS A 51 8.46 -3.60 2.09
CA CYS A 51 7.21 -4.36 2.08
C CYS A 51 6.30 -3.95 0.94
N ILE A 52 6.18 -2.65 0.63
CA ILE A 52 5.35 -2.16 -0.48
C ILE A 52 5.90 -2.62 -1.82
N LEU A 53 7.20 -2.43 -2.08
CA LEU A 53 7.83 -2.87 -3.32
C LEU A 53 7.76 -4.39 -3.46
N GLY A 54 7.92 -5.13 -2.36
CA GLY A 54 7.74 -6.58 -2.35
C GLY A 54 6.33 -7.01 -2.72
N ALA A 55 5.30 -6.31 -2.21
CA ALA A 55 3.91 -6.57 -2.57
C ALA A 55 3.62 -6.25 -4.04
N ILE A 56 4.17 -5.15 -4.58
CA ILE A 56 4.03 -4.81 -6.01
C ILE A 56 4.76 -5.83 -6.89
N ALA A 57 5.97 -6.26 -6.51
CA ALA A 57 6.71 -7.29 -7.23
C ALA A 57 5.92 -8.61 -7.30
N LEU A 58 5.31 -8.98 -6.17
CA LEU A 58 4.51 -10.19 -6.04
C LEU A 58 3.20 -10.11 -6.81
N PHE A 59 2.52 -8.96 -6.76
CA PHE A 59 1.35 -8.69 -7.60
C PHE A 59 1.70 -8.79 -9.08
N SER A 60 2.75 -8.09 -9.54
CA SER A 60 3.18 -8.10 -10.94
C SER A 60 3.53 -9.50 -11.44
N THR A 61 4.08 -10.35 -10.56
CA THR A 61 4.38 -11.74 -10.90
C THR A 61 3.12 -12.59 -10.98
N ILE A 62 2.14 -12.39 -10.09
CA ILE A 62 0.88 -13.13 -10.15
C ILE A 62 0.04 -12.70 -11.36
N ASP A 63 -0.01 -11.40 -11.62
CA ASP A 63 -0.73 -10.81 -12.75
C ASP A 63 -0.24 -11.34 -14.10
N SER A 64 1.08 -11.50 -14.28
CA SER A 64 1.63 -12.05 -15.52
C SER A 64 1.25 -13.50 -15.80
N TYR A 65 0.84 -14.28 -14.79
CA TYR A 65 0.43 -15.67 -14.96
C TYR A 65 -1.09 -15.88 -14.89
N PHE A 66 -1.80 -15.06 -14.12
CA PHE A 66 -3.20 -15.30 -13.75
C PHE A 66 -4.16 -14.17 -14.15
N ASP A 67 -3.69 -13.06 -14.73
CA ASP A 67 -4.50 -11.90 -15.17
C ASP A 67 -5.46 -11.44 -14.06
N VAL A 68 -4.89 -10.94 -12.95
CA VAL A 68 -5.64 -10.66 -11.73
C VAL A 68 -6.08 -9.19 -11.68
N ASP A 69 -7.29 -8.97 -11.17
CA ASP A 69 -7.82 -7.61 -10.99
C ASP A 69 -6.91 -6.77 -10.07
N GLY A 70 -6.79 -5.47 -10.37
CA GLY A 70 -6.10 -4.50 -9.52
C GLY A 70 -6.65 -4.43 -8.08
N ALA A 71 -7.87 -4.91 -7.82
CA ALA A 71 -8.36 -5.13 -6.46
C ALA A 71 -7.43 -6.01 -5.60
N VAL A 72 -6.77 -7.00 -6.22
CA VAL A 72 -5.80 -7.88 -5.56
C VAL A 72 -4.55 -7.11 -5.13
N LEU A 73 -4.11 -6.12 -5.92
CA LEU A 73 -3.00 -5.23 -5.54
C LEU A 73 -3.34 -4.44 -4.26
N LEU A 74 -4.57 -3.93 -4.14
CA LEU A 74 -4.99 -3.24 -2.92
C LEU A 74 -4.94 -4.19 -1.72
N ILE A 75 -5.43 -5.42 -1.86
CA ILE A 75 -5.38 -6.43 -0.78
C ILE A 75 -3.92 -6.72 -0.40
N MET A 76 -3.03 -6.92 -1.37
CA MET A 76 -1.60 -7.17 -1.14
C MET A 76 -0.91 -5.98 -0.46
N LEU A 77 -1.26 -4.75 -0.83
CA LEU A 77 -0.76 -3.55 -0.19
C LEU A 77 -1.25 -3.45 1.27
N GLY A 78 -2.51 -3.79 1.52
CA GLY A 78 -3.05 -3.90 2.86
C GLY A 78 -2.30 -4.94 3.72
N LEU A 79 -2.00 -6.10 3.14
CA LEU A 79 -1.15 -7.12 3.77
C LEU A 79 0.28 -6.64 4.00
N ALA A 80 0.84 -5.81 3.11
CA ALA A 80 2.17 -5.23 3.29
C ALA A 80 2.23 -4.31 4.53
N PHE A 81 1.23 -3.43 4.69
CA PHE A 81 1.13 -2.58 5.89
C PHE A 81 0.86 -3.40 7.16
N LEU A 82 0.09 -4.48 7.05
CA LEU A 82 -0.10 -5.42 8.15
C LEU A 82 1.22 -6.13 8.51
N ALA A 83 2.01 -6.54 7.52
CA ALA A 83 3.34 -7.10 7.75
C ALA A 83 4.28 -6.10 8.45
N VAL A 84 4.26 -4.83 8.05
CA VAL A 84 5.01 -3.76 8.74
C VAL A 84 4.61 -3.68 10.22
N PHE A 85 3.31 -3.71 10.51
CA PHE A 85 2.79 -3.72 11.88
C PHE A 85 3.27 -4.93 12.68
N LEU A 86 3.24 -6.13 12.08
CA LEU A 86 3.68 -7.36 12.74
C LEU A 86 5.20 -7.38 13.01
N ILE A 87 6.00 -6.91 12.07
CA ILE A 87 7.47 -7.01 12.12
C ILE A 87 8.08 -5.98 13.07
N HIS A 88 7.61 -4.74 13.02
CA HIS A 88 8.21 -3.63 13.78
C HIS A 88 7.38 -3.30 15.02
N THR A 89 6.07 -3.14 14.85
CA THR A 89 5.26 -2.43 15.84
C THR A 89 4.74 -3.30 16.99
N ILE A 90 4.65 -4.62 16.79
CA ILE A 90 4.43 -5.56 17.91
C ILE A 90 5.58 -5.50 18.92
N LYS A 91 6.82 -5.32 18.43
CA LYS A 91 8.03 -5.34 19.26
C LYS A 91 8.38 -3.98 19.86
N ALA A 92 7.80 -2.89 19.34
CA ALA A 92 7.92 -1.57 19.92
C ALA A 92 7.12 -1.51 21.24
N LYS A 93 7.85 -1.40 22.37
CA LYS A 93 7.27 -1.25 23.72
C LYS A 93 6.98 0.21 24.09
N GLU A 94 7.52 1.16 23.34
CA GLU A 94 7.47 2.59 23.62
C GLU A 94 6.75 3.31 22.48
N GLY A 95 5.84 4.23 22.84
CA GLY A 95 5.04 5.00 21.89
C GLY A 95 3.57 5.06 22.28
N GLY A 96 2.93 6.21 22.02
CA GLY A 96 1.49 6.38 22.23
C GLY A 96 0.66 5.46 21.32
N TRP A 97 -0.62 5.28 21.64
CA TRP A 97 -1.52 4.42 20.84
C TRP A 97 -1.48 4.77 19.34
N GLY A 98 -1.52 6.06 18.99
CA GLY A 98 -1.45 6.51 17.60
C GLY A 98 -0.17 6.12 16.87
N GLU A 99 1.00 6.24 17.51
CA GLU A 99 2.30 5.89 16.93
C GLU A 99 2.48 4.38 16.76
N ARG A 100 1.79 3.58 17.57
CA ARG A 100 1.85 2.12 17.50
C ARG A 100 0.89 1.57 16.44
N TYR A 101 -0.33 2.04 16.40
CA TYR A 101 -1.35 1.44 15.52
C TYR A 101 -1.44 2.13 14.16
N TRP A 102 -0.60 3.13 13.85
CA TRP A 102 -0.66 3.85 12.57
C TRP A 102 -0.67 2.94 11.32
N PRO A 103 0.08 1.81 11.23
CA PRO A 103 0.07 1.00 10.01
C PRO A 103 -1.21 0.17 9.85
N LEU A 104 -2.00 -0.02 10.91
CA LEU A 104 -3.28 -0.73 10.83
C LEU A 104 -4.34 0.08 10.09
N PHE A 105 -4.31 1.41 10.16
CA PHE A 105 -5.28 2.25 9.43
C PHE A 105 -5.18 2.07 7.91
N PRO A 106 -4.00 2.26 7.26
CA PRO A 106 -3.87 2.00 5.84
C PRO A 106 -4.07 0.51 5.52
N ALA A 107 -3.61 -0.42 6.37
CA ALA A 107 -3.87 -1.85 6.17
C ALA A 107 -5.38 -2.15 6.11
N ALA A 108 -6.15 -1.67 7.09
CA ALA A 108 -7.59 -1.85 7.15
C ALA A 108 -8.29 -1.18 5.96
N CYS A 109 -7.93 0.06 5.61
CA CYS A 109 -8.49 0.76 4.46
C CYS A 109 -8.28 -0.05 3.17
N PHE A 110 -7.06 -0.47 2.88
CA PHE A 110 -6.77 -1.21 1.66
C PHE A 110 -7.42 -2.60 1.62
N LEU A 111 -7.45 -3.31 2.75
CA LEU A 111 -8.12 -4.61 2.85
C LEU A 111 -9.64 -4.50 2.68
N VAL A 112 -10.27 -3.49 3.29
CA VAL A 112 -11.72 -3.27 3.17
C VAL A 112 -12.07 -2.86 1.74
N ILE A 113 -11.36 -1.88 1.17
CA ILE A 113 -11.64 -1.40 -0.18
C ILE A 113 -11.38 -2.52 -1.20
N GLY A 114 -10.21 -3.17 -1.14
CA GLY A 114 -9.88 -4.26 -2.05
C GLY A 114 -10.84 -5.45 -1.91
N GLY A 115 -11.24 -5.77 -0.68
CA GLY A 115 -12.24 -6.82 -0.40
C GLY A 115 -13.62 -6.48 -0.97
N VAL A 116 -14.09 -5.24 -0.80
CA VAL A 116 -15.37 -4.78 -1.36
C VAL A 116 -15.34 -4.82 -2.88
N ILE A 117 -14.28 -4.33 -3.53
CA ILE A 117 -14.15 -4.37 -5.00
C ILE A 117 -14.18 -5.82 -5.48
N THR A 118 -13.42 -6.71 -4.85
CA THR A 118 -13.38 -8.14 -5.18
C THR A 118 -14.74 -8.81 -5.00
N ALA A 119 -15.46 -8.48 -3.93
CA ALA A 119 -16.77 -9.05 -3.66
C ALA A 119 -17.86 -8.54 -4.62
N VAL A 120 -17.78 -7.28 -5.04
CA VAL A 120 -18.65 -6.71 -6.08
C VAL A 120 -18.35 -7.35 -7.44
N HIS A 121 -17.07 -7.48 -7.81
CA HIS A 121 -16.65 -8.10 -9.07
C HIS A 121 -17.15 -9.54 -9.19
N ASN A 122 -17.07 -10.31 -8.10
CA ASN A 122 -17.50 -11.71 -8.07
C ASN A 122 -19.01 -11.91 -7.85
N ASN A 123 -19.81 -10.83 -7.92
CA ASN A 123 -21.26 -10.86 -7.65
C ASN A 123 -21.64 -11.53 -6.31
N ILE A 124 -20.75 -11.49 -5.31
CA ILE A 124 -21.03 -12.01 -3.97
C ILE A 124 -22.09 -11.13 -3.29
N PHE A 125 -22.06 -9.84 -3.58
CA PHE A 125 -23.10 -8.91 -3.23
C PHE A 125 -23.87 -8.51 -4.48
N ASP A 126 -25.18 -8.80 -4.51
CA ASP A 126 -26.14 -8.25 -5.48
C ASP A 126 -26.39 -6.76 -5.16
N PHE A 127 -25.34 -5.95 -5.21
CA PHE A 127 -25.50 -4.51 -5.27
C PHE A 127 -26.04 -4.19 -6.65
N ASN A 128 -27.35 -3.99 -6.73
CA ASN A 128 -28.00 -3.51 -7.94
C ASN A 128 -27.35 -2.17 -8.32
N LEU A 129 -26.39 -2.22 -9.25
CA LEU A 129 -25.50 -1.12 -9.65
C LEU A 129 -26.28 0.14 -10.03
N LYS A 130 -27.55 -0.02 -10.41
CA LYS A 130 -28.49 1.09 -10.69
C LYS A 130 -28.67 2.03 -9.50
N TYR A 131 -28.66 1.52 -8.26
CA TYR A 131 -28.77 2.33 -7.06
C TYR A 131 -27.41 2.92 -6.66
N LEU A 132 -26.32 2.16 -6.78
CA LEU A 132 -24.99 2.65 -6.43
C LEU A 132 -24.55 3.81 -7.34
N ASN A 133 -24.87 3.72 -8.63
CA ASN A 133 -24.58 4.77 -9.62
C ASN A 133 -25.43 6.04 -9.40
N LEU A 134 -26.53 5.96 -8.63
CA LEU A 134 -27.35 7.11 -8.25
C LEU A 134 -26.93 7.69 -6.89
N ILE A 135 -26.59 6.83 -5.93
CA ILE A 135 -26.24 7.22 -4.56
C ILE A 135 -24.85 7.85 -4.52
N THR A 136 -23.87 7.31 -5.27
CA THR A 136 -22.49 7.81 -5.29
C THR A 136 -22.40 9.30 -5.68
N PRO A 137 -22.97 9.75 -6.83
CA PRO A 137 -22.98 11.16 -7.17
C PRO A 137 -23.81 12.00 -6.19
N ALA A 138 -24.93 11.50 -5.66
CA ALA A 138 -25.75 12.22 -4.68
C ALA A 138 -24.98 12.50 -3.38
N VAL A 139 -24.22 11.53 -2.88
CA VAL A 139 -23.37 11.68 -1.68
C VAL A 139 -22.23 12.66 -1.95
N LEU A 140 -21.59 12.60 -3.11
CA LEU A 140 -20.56 13.55 -3.53
C LEU A 140 -21.08 14.99 -3.58
N ILE A 141 -22.28 15.19 -4.13
CA ILE A 141 -22.94 16.50 -4.18
C ILE A 141 -23.26 16.99 -2.75
N ALA A 142 -23.84 16.13 -1.90
CA ALA A 142 -24.17 16.48 -0.53
C ALA A 142 -22.92 16.84 0.29
N ALA A 143 -21.84 16.05 0.17
CA ALA A 143 -20.56 16.34 0.80
C ALA A 143 -19.97 17.67 0.32
N GLY A 144 -20.03 17.95 -0.99
CA GLY A 144 -19.59 19.23 -1.56
C GLY A 144 -20.36 20.43 -0.99
N ILE A 145 -21.68 20.31 -0.84
CA ILE A 145 -22.52 21.36 -0.23
C ILE A 145 -22.14 21.58 1.25
N ILE A 146 -21.94 20.51 2.02
CA ILE A 146 -21.55 20.60 3.43
C ILE A 146 -20.21 21.34 3.58
N VAL A 147 -19.23 21.03 2.73
CA VAL A 147 -17.92 21.69 2.74
C VAL A 147 -18.04 23.17 2.39
N LEU A 148 -18.82 23.54 1.36
CA LEU A 148 -19.06 24.93 0.98
C LEU A 148 -19.73 25.75 2.09
N LEU A 149 -20.70 25.14 2.79
CA LEU A 149 -21.38 25.79 3.92
C LEU A 149 -20.49 25.91 5.16
N SER A 150 -19.58 24.95 5.36
CA SER A 150 -18.62 24.95 6.49
C SER A 150 -17.48 25.94 6.26
N GLY A 151 -16.97 26.05 5.02
CA GLY A 151 -15.94 27.02 4.65
C GLY A 151 -16.38 28.49 4.80
N LYS A 152 -17.69 28.78 4.66
CA LYS A 152 -18.23 30.12 4.93
C LYS A 152 -18.21 30.51 6.42
N ARG A 153 -18.10 29.57 7.36
CA ARG A 153 -18.07 29.86 8.81
C ARG A 153 -16.69 30.24 9.36
N ILE A 154 -15.61 30.06 8.60
CA ILE A 154 -14.22 30.35 9.03
C ILE A 154 -13.82 31.82 8.79
N LYS A 155 -14.71 32.63 8.20
CA LYS A 155 -14.57 34.09 8.17
C LYS A 155 -15.53 34.75 9.15
N LYS A 156 -15.23 34.69 10.45
CA LYS A 156 -15.66 35.68 11.44
C LYS A 156 -14.72 35.66 12.63
#